data_AF-A0A183PZF3-F1
#
_entry.id   AF-A0A183PZF3-F1
#
_cell.length_a   1.000
_cell.length_b   1.000
_cell.length_c   1.000
_cell.angle_alpha   90.00
_cell.angle_beta   90.00
_cell.angle_gamma   90.00
#
_symmetry.space_group_name_H-M   'P 1'
#
loop_
_entity.id
_entity.type
_entity.pdbx_description
1 polymer ?
#
loop_
_entity_poly.entity_id
_entity_poly.type
_entity_poly.pdbx_seq_one_letter_code
_entity_poly.pdbx_strand_id
1 'polypeptide(L)'
;MRAGKVQAQAEYIEANRQVKKIIRADKKKYVEELATMVEKAAREGNMKQLDDTTKKLAGEYCKPERPVKDKEGRPITEIQQQCNRWVEYFEELLNRPAPIDVNP
;
A
#
# COMPACT_ATOMS: atom_id res chain seq x y z
N MET A 1 -45.09 24.66 -19.37
CA MET A 1 -43.82 24.76 -18.59
C MET A 1 -43.62 23.69 -17.50
N ARG A 2 -44.66 23.15 -16.83
CA ARG A 2 -44.47 22.10 -15.79
C ARG A 2 -44.05 20.73 -16.33
N ALA A 3 -44.59 20.28 -17.47
CA ALA A 3 -44.30 18.96 -18.02
C ALA A 3 -42.82 18.75 -18.39
N GLY A 4 -42.17 19.75 -19.01
CA GLY A 4 -40.74 19.66 -19.38
C GLY A 4 -39.79 19.58 -18.18
N LYS A 5 -40.11 20.20 -17.04
CA LYS A 5 -39.30 20.10 -15.82
C LYS A 5 -39.38 18.70 -15.20
N VAL A 6 -40.57 18.09 -15.20
CA VAL A 6 -40.78 16.72 -14.70
C VAL A 6 -40.05 15.71 -15.57
N GLN A 7 -40.08 15.89 -16.90
CA GLN A 7 -39.36 15.03 -17.84
C GLN A 7 -37.84 15.11 -17.64
N ALA A 8 -37.26 16.31 -17.61
CA ALA A 8 -35.82 16.49 -17.40
C ALA A 8 -35.35 15.89 -16.06
N GLN A 9 -36.17 16.00 -15.01
CA GLN A 9 -35.87 15.40 -13.71
C GLN A 9 -35.88 13.87 -13.76
N ALA A 10 -36.82 13.26 -14.49
CA ALA A 10 -36.87 11.81 -14.68
C ALA A 10 -35.66 11.29 -15.49
N GLU A 11 -35.29 11.99 -16.57
CA GLU A 11 -34.11 11.67 -17.37
C GLU A 11 -32.82 11.76 -16.54
N TYR A 12 -32.67 12.79 -15.71
CA TYR A 12 -31.53 12.94 -14.81
C TYR A 12 -31.42 11.78 -13.79
N ILE A 13 -32.55 11.35 -13.22
CA ILE A 13 -32.57 10.24 -12.27
C ILE A 13 -32.16 8.93 -12.95
N GLU A 14 -32.67 8.66 -14.16
CA GLU A 14 -32.33 7.45 -14.90
C GLU A 14 -30.87 7.44 -15.34
N ALA A 15 -30.36 8.56 -15.86
CA ALA A 15 -28.95 8.71 -16.22
C ALA A 15 -28.03 8.50 -15.00
N ASN A 16 -28.35 9.10 -13.85
CA ASN A 16 -27.59 8.88 -12.61
C ASN A 16 -27.64 7.42 -12.14
N ARG A 17 -28.77 6.74 -12.32
CA ARG A 17 -28.90 5.31 -11.99
C ARG A 17 -27.98 4.47 -12.87
N GLN A 18 -27.92 4.75 -14.17
CA GLN A 18 -27.06 4.05 -15.12
C GLN A 18 -25.58 4.29 -14.84
N VAL A 19 -25.17 5.55 -14.63
CA VAL A 19 -23.79 5.92 -14.29
C VAL A 19 -23.34 5.19 -13.01
N LYS A 20 -24.17 5.18 -11.96
CA LYS A 20 -23.86 4.45 -10.72
C LYS A 20 -23.69 2.95 -10.94
N LYS A 21 -24.47 2.33 -11.83
CA LYS A 21 -24.32 0.91 -12.18
C LYS A 21 -22.99 0.66 -12.91
N ILE A 22 -22.64 1.50 -13.88
CA ILE A 22 -21.38 1.40 -14.64
C ILE A 22 -20.18 1.54 -13.70
N ILE A 23 -20.17 2.58 -12.85
CA ILE A 23 -19.07 2.81 -11.88
C ILE A 23 -18.89 1.60 -10.95
N ARG A 24 -20.00 0.99 -10.49
CA ARG A 24 -19.93 -0.21 -9.65
C ARG A 24 -19.37 -1.41 -10.41
N ALA A 25 -19.77 -1.59 -11.66
CA ALA A 25 -19.26 -2.67 -12.51
C ALA A 25 -17.76 -2.51 -12.81
N ASP A 26 -17.33 -1.30 -13.19
CA ASP A 26 -15.92 -1.01 -13.46
C ASP A 26 -15.05 -1.18 -12.22
N LYS A 27 -15.52 -0.73 -11.05
CA LYS A 27 -14.82 -0.96 -9.78
C LYS A 27 -14.68 -2.46 -9.49
N LYS A 28 -15.73 -3.25 -9.73
CA LYS A 28 -15.68 -4.70 -9.53
C LYS A 28 -14.67 -5.36 -10.47
N LYS A 29 -14.71 -4.98 -11.75
CA LYS A 29 -13.78 -5.48 -12.78
C LYS A 29 -12.33 -5.18 -12.42
N TYR A 30 -12.04 -3.96 -11.99
CA TYR A 30 -10.70 -3.56 -11.55
C TYR A 30 -10.19 -4.39 -10.38
N VAL A 31 -11.04 -4.65 -9.38
CA VAL A 31 -10.67 -5.49 -8.22
C VAL A 31 -10.43 -6.95 -8.65
N GLU A 32 -11.25 -7.51 -9.54
CA GLU A 32 -11.09 -8.87 -10.07
C GLU A 32 -9.78 -9.03 -10.88
N GLU A 33 -9.42 -8.03 -11.68
CA GLU A 33 -8.14 -8.01 -12.42
C GLU A 33 -6.94 -8.00 -11.48
N LEU A 34 -6.98 -7.19 -10.42
CA LEU A 34 -5.93 -7.15 -9.41
C LEU A 34 -5.82 -8.48 -8.64
N ALA A 35 -6.95 -9.08 -8.24
CA ALA A 35 -6.97 -10.38 -7.57
C ALA A 35 -6.34 -11.48 -8.45
N THR A 36 -6.68 -11.49 -9.73
CA THR A 36 -6.10 -12.43 -10.72
C THR A 36 -4.58 -12.25 -10.82
N MET A 37 -4.09 -11.01 -10.79
CA MET A 37 -2.65 -10.72 -10.80
C MET A 37 -1.95 -11.19 -9.52
N VAL A 38 -2.58 -11.01 -8.35
CA VAL A 38 -2.06 -11.53 -7.06
C VAL A 38 -1.94 -13.05 -7.10
N GLU A 39 -2.98 -13.75 -7.55
CA GLU A 39 -2.94 -15.21 -7.63
C GLU A 39 -1.83 -15.71 -8.55
N LYS A 40 -1.64 -15.05 -9.70
CA LYS A 40 -0.57 -15.39 -10.63
C LYS A 40 0.81 -15.17 -9.98
N ALA A 41 1.02 -14.03 -9.35
CA ALA A 41 2.27 -13.72 -8.66
C ALA A 41 2.57 -14.73 -7.54
N ALA A 42 1.55 -15.18 -6.79
CA ALA A 42 1.69 -16.20 -5.77
C ALA A 42 2.14 -17.55 -6.36
N ARG A 43 1.54 -17.97 -7.49
CA ARG A 43 1.91 -19.22 -8.19
C ARG A 43 3.33 -19.18 -8.76
N GLU A 44 3.77 -18.01 -9.22
CA GLU A 44 5.11 -17.81 -9.79
C GLU A 44 6.18 -17.52 -8.72
N GLY A 45 5.79 -17.39 -7.45
CA GLY A 45 6.70 -17.04 -6.36
C GLY A 45 7.22 -15.59 -6.42
N ASN A 46 6.59 -14.71 -7.20
CA ASN A 46 6.97 -13.31 -7.31
C ASN A 46 6.41 -12.49 -6.13
N MET A 47 7.07 -12.61 -4.98
CA MET A 47 6.63 -11.97 -3.73
C MET A 47 6.60 -10.43 -3.80
N LYS A 48 7.49 -9.81 -4.59
CA LYS A 48 7.51 -8.36 -4.76
C LYS A 48 6.23 -7.87 -5.44
N GLN A 49 5.85 -8.50 -6.56
CA GLN A 49 4.62 -8.14 -7.27
C GLN A 49 3.36 -8.44 -6.45
N LEU A 50 3.38 -9.51 -5.66
CA LEU A 50 2.30 -9.85 -4.74
C LEU A 50 2.09 -8.76 -3.69
N ASP A 51 3.17 -8.29 -3.04
CA ASP A 51 3.13 -7.22 -2.04
C ASP A 51 2.64 -5.90 -2.66
N ASP A 52 3.22 -5.49 -3.80
CA ASP A 52 2.82 -4.25 -4.50
C ASP A 52 1.34 -4.25 -4.91
N THR A 53 0.82 -5.39 -5.38
CA THR A 53 -0.58 -5.51 -5.81
C THR A 53 -1.53 -5.55 -4.61
N THR A 54 -1.11 -6.17 -3.51
CA THR A 54 -1.87 -6.19 -2.26
C THR A 54 -1.97 -4.80 -1.64
N LYS A 55 -0.89 -4.01 -1.66
CA LYS A 55 -0.89 -2.60 -1.24
C LYS A 55 -1.85 -1.75 -2.07
N LYS A 56 -1.88 -1.95 -3.40
CA LYS A 56 -2.85 -1.30 -4.30
C LYS A 56 -4.30 -1.67 -3.95
N LEU A 57 -4.58 -2.93 -3.64
CA LEU A 57 -5.91 -3.41 -3.25
C LEU A 57 -6.37 -2.84 -1.89
N ALA A 58 -5.45 -2.74 -0.92
CA ALA A 58 -5.73 -2.18 0.39
C ALA A 58 -6.06 -0.67 0.34
N GLY A 59 -5.79 -0.01 -0.80
CA GLY A 59 -5.93 1.44 -0.93
C GLY A 59 -4.99 2.19 0.01
N GLU A 60 -3.95 1.52 0.51
CA GLU A 60 -3.01 2.12 1.43
C GLU A 60 -2.18 3.17 0.69
N TYR A 61 -2.36 4.42 1.11
CA TYR A 61 -1.35 5.45 0.92
C TYR A 61 -0.07 4.94 1.59
N CYS A 62 0.85 4.40 0.80
CA CYS A 62 2.19 4.09 1.26
C CYS A 62 2.79 5.42 1.71
N LYS A 63 2.91 5.62 3.02
CA LYS A 63 3.76 6.70 3.55
C LYS A 63 5.11 6.56 2.84
N PRO A 64 5.70 7.64 2.32
CA PRO A 64 7.04 7.55 1.75
C PRO A 64 7.94 6.89 2.80
N GLU A 65 8.72 5.93 2.32
CA GLU A 65 9.63 5.15 3.15
C GLU A 65 10.43 6.14 4.02
N ARG A 66 10.32 5.99 5.35
CA ARG A 66 11.04 6.90 6.24
C ARG A 66 12.52 6.68 5.98
N PRO A 67 13.30 7.74 5.67
CA PRO A 67 14.73 7.58 5.45
C PRO A 67 15.36 6.91 6.67
N VAL A 68 16.19 5.88 6.43
CA VAL A 68 17.01 5.28 7.48
C VAL A 68 17.89 6.38 8.07
N LYS A 69 17.99 6.45 9.40
CA LYS A 69 18.76 7.49 10.09
C LYS A 69 20.08 6.95 10.62
N ASP A 70 21.11 7.79 10.62
CA ASP A 70 22.37 7.52 11.33
C ASP A 70 22.17 7.54 12.85
N LYS A 71 23.24 7.28 13.61
CA LYS A 71 23.21 7.25 15.08
C LYS A 71 22.91 8.62 15.67
N GLU A 72 23.22 9.69 14.93
CA GLU A 72 22.97 11.08 15.27
C GLU A 72 21.55 11.54 14.85
N GLY A 73 20.75 10.66 14.23
CA GLY A 73 19.36 10.92 13.85
C GLY A 73 19.18 11.66 12.53
N ARG A 74 20.24 11.84 11.73
CA ARG A 74 20.21 12.45 10.39
C ARG A 74 19.82 11.41 9.33
N PRO A 75 19.03 11.79 8.31
CA PRO A 75 18.62 10.87 7.26
C PRO A 75 19.80 10.49 6.35
N ILE A 76 19.91 9.19 6.06
CA ILE A 76 20.90 8.62 5.15
C ILE A 76 20.26 8.49 3.76
N THR A 77 20.87 9.15 2.77
CA THR A 77 20.37 9.19 1.39
C THR A 77 21.10 8.22 0.45
N GLU A 78 22.26 7.71 0.85
CA GLU A 78 23.10 6.81 0.03
C GLU A 78 22.86 5.34 0.40
N ILE A 79 22.62 4.49 -0.61
CA ILE A 79 22.29 3.07 -0.42
C ILE A 79 23.39 2.32 0.35
N GLN A 80 24.65 2.60 0.03
CA GLN A 80 25.77 1.91 0.69
C GLN A 80 25.86 2.26 2.19
N GLN A 81 25.60 3.51 2.54
CA GLN A 81 25.55 3.95 3.93
C GLN A 81 24.33 3.36 4.67
N GLN A 82 23.20 3.19 3.98
CA GLN A 82 22.04 2.50 4.57
C GLN A 82 22.36 1.03 4.88
N CYS A 83 23.02 0.32 3.95
CA CYS A 83 23.47 -1.06 4.18
C CYS A 83 24.42 -1.16 5.38
N ASN A 84 25.42 -0.28 5.48
CA ASN A 84 26.33 -0.26 6.62
C ASN A 84 25.59 0.01 7.94
N ARG A 85 24.62 0.93 7.93
CA ARG A 85 23.80 1.22 9.12
C ARG A 85 22.97 0.01 9.57
N TRP A 86 22.43 -0.77 8.61
CA TRP A 86 21.74 -2.02 8.91
C TRP A 86 22.68 -3.05 9.54
N VAL A 87 23.87 -3.24 8.99
CA VAL A 87 24.89 -4.16 9.55
C VAL A 87 25.23 -3.77 10.98
N GLU A 88 25.57 -2.50 11.24
CA GLU A 88 25.87 -2.02 12.59
C GLU A 88 24.71 -2.25 13.57
N TYR A 89 23.48 -1.95 13.15
CA TYR A 89 22.30 -2.14 14.00
C TYR A 89 22.10 -3.61 14.39
N PHE A 90 22.27 -4.53 13.44
CA PHE A 90 22.16 -5.96 13.70
C PHE A 90 23.33 -6.48 14.55
N GLU A 91 24.55 -5.99 14.34
CA GLU A 91 25.70 -6.34 15.18
C GLU A 91 25.52 -5.89 16.63
N GLU A 92 25.05 -4.66 16.88
CA GLU A 92 24.74 -4.17 18.23
C GLU A 92 23.63 -4.98 18.89
N LEU A 93 22.60 -5.34 18.13
CA LEU A 93 21.46 -6.09 18.64
C LEU A 93 21.83 -7.55 18.98
N LEU A 94 22.58 -8.21 18.11
CA LEU A 94 22.91 -9.64 18.23
C LEU A 94 24.11 -9.90 19.14
N ASN A 95 25.04 -8.96 19.24
CA ASN A 95 26.22 -9.09 20.10
C ASN A 95 26.07 -8.38 21.46
N ARG A 96 24.84 -7.97 21.82
CA ARG A 96 24.59 -7.35 23.13
C ARG A 96 24.95 -8.35 24.24
N PRO A 97 25.93 -8.03 25.12
CA PRO A 97 26.28 -8.90 26.21
C PRO A 97 25.10 -9.03 27.19
N ALA A 98 24.96 -10.20 27.80
CA ALA A 98 23.94 -10.44 28.81
C ALA A 98 24.07 -9.39 29.94
N PRO A 99 22.95 -8.86 30.46
CA PRO A 99 23.02 -7.93 31.58
C PRO A 99 23.76 -8.61 32.73
N ILE A 100 24.77 -7.92 33.26
CA ILE A 100 25.55 -8.42 34.39
C ILE A 100 24.60 -8.50 35.57
N ASP A 101 24.38 -9.71 36.07
CA ASP A 101 23.58 -9.97 37.26
C ASP A 101 24.37 -9.45 38.48
N VAL A 102 24.15 -8.18 38.81
CA VAL A 102 24.60 -7.60 40.08
C VAL A 102 23.58 -7.97 41.15
N ASN A 103 23.67 -9.21 41.63
CA ASN A 103 22.95 -9.63 42.82
C ASN A 103 23.65 -9.02 44.06
N PRO A 104 22.92 -8.35 44.97
CA PRO A 104 23.49 -7.63 46.11
C PRO A 104 24.12 -8.52 47.19
#